data_AF-A0A6B3AJQ1-F1
#
_entry.id   AF-A0A6B3AJQ1-F1
#
_cell.length_a   1.000
_cell.length_b   1.000
_cell.length_c   1.000
_cell.angle_alpha   90.00
_cell.angle_beta   90.00
_cell.angle_gamma   90.00
#
_symmetry.space_group_name_H-M   'P 1'
#
loop_
_entity.id
_entity.type
_entity.pdbx_description
1 polymer ?
#
loop_
_entity_poly.entity_id
_entity_poly.type
_entity_poly.pdbx_seq_one_letter_code
_entity_poly.pdbx_strand_id
1 'polypeptide(L)' 'VPRRVAALLAPPPAPARWPAVFTSAGLAAWGAAAGTALSAMSSANAALILFSLLRAATPL' A
#
# COMPACT_ATOMS: atom_id res chain seq x y z
N VAL A 1 -1.63 16.99 34.57
CA VAL A 1 -0.83 16.20 33.60
C VAL A 1 -0.80 16.93 32.26
N PRO A 2 0.38 17.22 31.66
CA PRO A 2 0.46 17.86 30.35
C PRO A 2 -0.13 16.95 29.26
N ARG A 3 -0.83 17.54 28.27
CA ARG A 3 -1.54 16.80 27.18
C ARG A 3 -0.67 15.77 26.44
N ARG A 4 0.65 16.00 26.33
CA ARG A 4 1.58 15.05 25.69
C ARG A 4 1.79 13.78 26.51
N VAL A 5 1.77 13.87 27.84
CA VAL A 5 1.84 12.71 28.74
C VAL A 5 0.51 11.94 28.73
N ALA A 6 -0.61 12.65 28.62
CA ALA A 6 -1.91 12.02 28.43
C ALA A 6 -2.02 11.26 27.09
N ALA A 7 -1.36 11.73 26.03
CA ALA A 7 -1.29 11.03 24.75
C ALA A 7 -0.40 9.78 24.78
N LEU A 8 0.66 9.78 25.62
CA LEU A 8 1.50 8.59 25.84
C LEU A 8 0.85 7.56 26.77
N LEU A 9 -0.04 8.02 27.66
CA LEU A 9 -0.85 7.17 28.54
C LEU A 9 -2.20 6.78 27.92
N ALA A 10 -2.54 7.31 26.74
CA ALA A 10 -3.75 6.94 26.04
C ALA A 10 -3.61 5.50 25.53
N PRO A 11 -4.63 4.65 25.70
CA PRO A 11 -4.59 3.27 25.23
C PRO A 11 -4.22 3.23 23.73
N PRO A 12 -3.37 2.27 23.29
CA PRO A 12 -2.95 2.17 21.91
C PRO A 12 -4.18 2.19 21.00
N PRO A 13 -4.16 2.96 19.90
CA PRO A 13 -5.29 2.99 18.98
C PRO A 13 -5.61 1.55 18.61
N ALA A 14 -6.83 1.12 18.89
CA ALA A 14 -7.29 -0.22 18.55
C ALA A 14 -6.90 -0.49 17.09
N PRO A 15 -6.35 -1.68 16.78
CA PRO A 15 -5.84 -1.98 15.45
C PRO A 15 -6.88 -1.57 14.43
N ALA A 16 -6.49 -0.64 13.55
CA ALA A 16 -7.39 0.04 12.63
C ALA A 16 -8.18 -1.02 11.84
N ARG A 17 -9.42 -1.25 12.25
CA ARG A 17 -10.34 -2.11 11.53
C ARG A 17 -10.59 -1.40 10.21
N TRP A 18 -10.16 -2.03 9.12
CA TRP A 18 -10.24 -1.45 7.78
C TRP A 18 -11.59 -0.75 7.57
N PRO A 19 -11.61 0.51 7.13
CA PRO A 19 -12.84 1.26 7.01
C PRO A 19 -13.77 0.51 6.07
N ALA A 20 -15.01 0.29 6.52
CA ALA A 20 -16.01 -0.40 5.72
C ALA A 20 -16.21 0.33 4.39
N VAL A 21 -16.24 -0.41 3.29
CA VAL A 21 -16.41 0.12 1.91
C VAL A 21 -17.69 0.94 1.77
N PHE A 22 -18.67 0.75 2.67
CA PHE A 22 -19.93 1.48 2.71
C PHE A 22 -19.81 2.94 3.19
N THR A 23 -18.61 3.40 3.58
CA THR A 23 -18.36 4.81 3.93
C THR A 23 -17.47 5.47 2.87
N SER A 24 -17.62 6.77 2.62
CA SER A 24 -16.74 7.50 1.67
C SER A 24 -15.25 7.37 2.02
N ALA A 25 -14.93 7.34 3.32
CA ALA A 25 -13.58 7.09 3.80
C ALA A 25 -13.09 5.67 3.47
N GLY A 26 -13.97 4.67 3.52
CA GLY A 26 -13.69 3.32 3.06
C GLY A 26 -13.39 3.26 1.57
N LEU A 27 -14.25 3.83 0.72
CA LEU A 27 -14.01 3.88 -0.72
C LEU A 27 -12.69 4.55 -1.07
N ALA A 28 -12.34 5.66 -0.41
CA ALA A 28 -11.06 6.33 -0.62
C ALA A 28 -9.87 5.46 -0.22
N ALA A 29 -9.93 4.79 0.94
CA ALA A 29 -8.88 3.91 1.42
C ALA A 29 -8.69 2.68 0.51
N TRP A 30 -9.78 2.04 0.08
CA TRP A 30 -9.75 0.91 -0.83
C TRP A 30 -9.30 1.31 -2.23
N GLY A 31 -9.70 2.48 -2.72
CA GLY A 31 -9.20 3.03 -3.99
C GLY A 31 -7.69 3.29 -3.97
N ALA A 32 -7.18 3.88 -2.88
CA ALA A 32 -5.74 4.08 -2.71
C ALA A 32 -4.99 2.74 -2.63
N ALA A 33 -5.50 1.77 -1.86
CA ALA A 33 -4.91 0.44 -1.77
C ALA A 33 -4.89 -0.28 -3.12
N ALA A 34 -5.98 -0.23 -3.89
CA ALA A 34 -6.06 -0.79 -5.24
C ALA A 34 -5.06 -0.09 -6.19
N GLY A 35 -4.93 1.23 -6.11
CA GLY A 35 -3.95 1.99 -6.89
C GLY A 35 -2.50 1.57 -6.58
N THR A 36 -2.15 1.42 -5.30
CA THR A 36 -0.84 0.92 -4.89
C THR A 36 -0.59 -0.51 -5.39
N ALA A 37 -1.58 -1.40 -5.28
CA ALA A 37 -1.46 -2.77 -5.79
C ALA A 37 -1.23 -2.78 -7.30
N LEU A 38 -1.96 -1.95 -8.05
CA LEU A 38 -1.82 -1.85 -9.50
C LEU A 38 -0.44 -1.28 -9.90
N SER A 39 0.07 -0.29 -9.17
CA SER A 39 1.41 0.27 -9.40
C SER A 39 2.51 -0.76 -9.14
N ALA A 40 2.40 -1.55 -8.06
CA ALA A 40 3.32 -2.64 -7.77
C ALA A 40 3.27 -3.73 -8.87
N MET A 41 2.08 -4.10 -9.33
CA MET A 41 1.89 -5.04 -10.43
C MET A 41 2.50 -4.52 -11.74
N SER A 42 2.31 -3.24 -12.05
CA SER A 42 2.90 -2.58 -13.22
C SER A 42 4.43 -2.59 -13.17
N SER A 43 5.02 -2.28 -12.01
CA SER A 43 6.47 -2.35 -11.81
C SER A 43 7.01 -3.77 -11.99
N ALA A 44 6.31 -4.79 -11.47
CA ALA A 44 6.67 -6.19 -11.69
C ALA A 44 6.61 -6.57 -13.18
N ASN A 45 5.57 -6.16 -13.90
CA ASN A 45 5.47 -6.39 -15.35
C ASN A 45 6.62 -5.73 -16.12
N ALA A 46 6.97 -4.49 -15.78
CA ALA A 46 8.10 -3.79 -16.39
C ALA A 46 9.43 -4.51 -16.14
N ALA A 47 9.65 -5.02 -14.91
CA ALA A 47 10.82 -5.81 -14.58
C ALA A 47 10.88 -7.11 -15.38
N LEU A 48 9.76 -7.82 -15.56
CA LEU A 48 9.69 -9.04 -16.37
C LEU A 48 9.98 -8.78 -17.85
N ILE A 49 9.46 -7.69 -18.41
CA ILE A 49 9.76 -7.29 -19.79
C ILE A 49 11.24 -6.98 -19.94
N LEU A 50 11.81 -6.16 -19.04
CA LEU A 50 13.22 -5.79 -19.08
C LEU A 50 14.13 -7.02 -18.95
N PHE A 51 13.82 -7.91 -18.01
CA PHE A 51 14.54 -9.17 -17.84
C PHE A 51 14.47 -10.04 -19.09
N SER A 52 13.29 -10.18 -19.69
CA SER A 52 13.09 -10.97 -20.90
C SER A 52 13.85 -10.38 -22.09
N LEU A 53 13.85 -9.05 -22.21
CA LEU A 53 14.60 -8.33 -23.23
C LEU A 53 16.10 -8.53 -23.08
N LEU A 54 16.63 -8.38 -21.86
CA LEU A 54 18.05 -8.62 -21.56
C LEU A 54 18.43 -10.06 -21.90
N ARG A 55 17.62 -11.03 -21.48
CA ARG A 55 17.85 -12.44 -21.79
C ARG A 55 17.82 -12.74 -23.29
N ALA A 56 16.92 -12.10 -24.04
CA ALA A 56 16.86 -12.25 -25.49
C ALA A 56 18.04 -11.55 -26.20
N ALA A 57 18.50 -10.42 -25.66
CA ALA A 57 19.63 -9.66 -26.19
C ALA A 57 20.99 -10.29 -25.88
N THR A 58 21.07 -11.18 -24.88
CA THR A 58 22.23 -12.04 -24.63
C THR A 58 22.00 -13.46 -25.12
N PRO A 59 22.14 -13.74 -26.44
CA PRO A 59 22.34 -15.10 -26.91
C PRO A 59 23.75 -15.53 -26.46
N LEU A 60 23.82 -16.39 -25.46
CA LEU A 60 25.06 -17.08 -25.08
C LEU A 60 25.38 -18.15 -26.14
#